data_AF-A0A2T2VMA6-F1
#
_entry.id   AF-A0A2T2VMA6-F1
#
_cell.length_a   1.000
_cell.length_b   1.000
_cell.length_c   1.000
_cell.angle_alpha   90.00
_cell.angle_beta   90.00
_cell.angle_gamma   90.00
#
_symmetry.space_group_name_H-M   'P 1'
#
loop_
_entity.id
_entity.type
_entity.pdbx_description
1 polymer ?
#
loop_
_entity_poly.entity_id
_entity_poly.type
_entity_poly.pdbx_seq_one_letter_code
_entity_poly.pdbx_strand_id
1 'polypeptide(L)'
;QIALIVESSDPFMRVYTASEVRSCGNDDLLELLHEGHQSRFGGDLVFSLQPNCIFYGPYGSTHGSGFLYDTHVPFILLGLEIEPSESFEKIPVSAIVDKVAELSNLPFAPNSLIH
;
A
#
# COMPACT_ATOMS: atom_id res chain seq x y z
N GLN A 1 6.29 0.41 25.45
CA GLN A 1 7.67 0.79 25.85
C GLN A 1 8.68 0.47 24.75
N ILE A 2 8.77 -0.76 24.23
CA ILE A 2 9.70 -1.10 23.13
C ILE A 2 9.48 -0.22 21.89
N ALA A 3 8.23 -0.05 21.44
CA ALA A 3 7.92 0.79 20.27
C ALA A 3 8.48 2.22 20.39
N LEU A 4 8.23 2.89 21.52
CA LEU A 4 8.73 4.24 21.78
C LEU A 4 10.26 4.33 21.83
N ILE A 5 10.94 3.30 22.36
CA ILE A 5 12.40 3.26 22.40
C ILE A 5 12.96 3.11 20.98
N VAL A 6 12.40 2.20 20.18
CA VAL A 6 12.87 1.98 18.80
C VAL A 6 12.61 3.20 17.93
N GLU A 7 11.43 3.82 18.05
CA GLU A 7 11.08 5.05 17.34
C GLU A 7 12.03 6.21 17.66
N SER A 8 12.65 6.22 18.85
CA SER A 8 13.65 7.23 19.23
C SER A 8 15.05 7.02 18.64
N SER A 9 15.23 6.02 17.78
CA SER A 9 16.53 5.66 17.20
C SER A 9 16.50 5.63 15.68
N ASP A 10 17.54 6.18 15.06
CA ASP A 10 17.73 6.02 13.61
C ASP A 10 17.94 4.54 13.26
N PRO A 11 17.40 4.08 12.11
CA PRO A 11 16.72 4.84 11.07
C PRO A 11 15.17 4.77 11.16
N PHE A 12 14.61 4.48 12.32
CA PHE A 12 13.17 4.27 12.47
C PHE A 12 12.43 5.61 12.55
N MET A 13 11.45 5.81 11.68
CA MET A 13 10.59 6.99 11.69
C MET A 13 9.37 6.78 12.60
N ARG A 14 8.79 5.58 12.57
CA ARG A 14 7.62 5.23 13.37
C ARG A 14 7.52 3.74 13.63
N VAL A 15 6.99 3.36 14.78
CA VAL A 15 6.71 1.96 15.11
C VAL A 15 5.23 1.78 15.44
N TYR A 16 4.53 1.02 14.61
CA TYR A 16 3.11 0.73 14.81
C TYR A 16 2.94 -0.61 15.52
N THR A 17 2.03 -0.66 16.48
CA THR A 17 1.57 -1.91 17.10
C THR A 17 0.51 -2.58 16.24
N ALA A 18 0.38 -3.89 16.34
CA ALA A 18 -0.67 -4.63 15.65
C ALA A 18 -2.08 -4.15 16.02
N SER A 19 -2.29 -3.63 17.24
CA SER A 19 -3.54 -3.00 17.65
C SER A 19 -3.84 -1.72 16.88
N GLU A 20 -2.84 -0.84 16.70
CA GLU A 20 -3.00 0.41 15.94
C GLU A 20 -3.26 0.11 14.46
N VAL A 21 -2.53 -0.86 13.90
CA VAL A 21 -2.76 -1.31 12.52
C VAL A 21 -4.17 -1.86 12.36
N ARG A 22 -4.68 -2.66 13.30
CA ARG A 22 -6.04 -3.21 13.24
C ARG A 22 -7.15 -2.17 13.47
N SER A 23 -6.93 -1.15 14.29
CA SER A 23 -7.95 -0.14 14.53
C SER A 23 -8.17 0.78 13.34
N CYS A 24 -7.23 0.81 12.40
CA CYS A 24 -7.08 1.86 11.41
C CYS A 24 -6.92 3.24 12.11
N GLY A 25 -6.50 4.27 11.41
CA GLY A 25 -6.32 5.60 11.99
C GLY A 25 -6.22 6.68 10.93
N ASN A 26 -5.92 7.90 11.36
CA ASN A 26 -5.95 9.10 10.51
C ASN A 26 -4.62 9.36 9.76
N ASP A 27 -3.87 8.32 9.42
CA ASP A 27 -2.56 8.42 8.75
C ASP A 27 -2.56 7.53 7.51
N ASP A 28 -2.15 8.08 6.37
CA ASP A 28 -2.14 7.40 5.07
C ASP A 28 -1.32 6.09 5.12
N LEU A 29 -0.19 6.10 5.85
CA LEU A 29 0.62 4.89 6.01
C LEU A 29 -0.11 3.84 6.85
N LEU A 30 -0.83 4.26 7.89
CA LEU A 30 -1.58 3.35 8.74
C LEU A 30 -2.75 2.71 8.00
N GLU A 31 -3.40 3.45 7.09
CA GLU A 31 -4.42 2.91 6.18
C GLU A 31 -3.82 1.83 5.27
N LEU A 32 -2.67 2.09 4.63
CA LEU A 32 -1.98 1.08 3.82
C LEU A 32 -1.60 -0.16 4.64
N LEU A 33 -1.11 0.03 5.87
CA LEU A 33 -0.78 -1.06 6.77
C LEU A 33 -2.02 -1.84 7.20
N HIS A 34 -3.15 -1.16 7.44
CA HIS A 34 -4.42 -1.78 7.78
C HIS A 34 -4.90 -2.71 6.66
N GLU A 35 -4.95 -2.20 5.42
CA GLU A 35 -5.37 -2.96 4.24
C GLU A 35 -4.44 -4.16 3.95
N GLY A 36 -3.16 -4.04 4.26
CA GLY A 36 -2.18 -5.12 4.12
C GLY A 36 -2.10 -6.10 5.31
N HIS A 37 -2.80 -5.85 6.42
CA HIS A 37 -2.62 -6.61 7.64
C HIS A 37 -3.46 -7.89 7.68
N GLN A 38 -2.81 -9.01 7.96
CA GLN A 38 -3.49 -10.28 8.25
C GLN A 38 -3.22 -10.71 9.69
N SER A 39 -4.24 -10.65 10.56
CA SER A 39 -4.11 -10.88 12.01
C SER A 39 -3.53 -12.24 12.42
N ARG A 40 -3.61 -13.27 11.56
CA ARG A 40 -2.98 -14.59 11.83
C ARG A 40 -1.48 -14.63 11.57
N PHE A 41 -0.97 -13.78 10.67
CA PHE A 41 0.42 -13.84 10.19
C PHE A 41 1.18 -12.52 10.39
N GLY A 42 0.49 -11.45 10.77
CA GLY A 42 1.09 -10.17 11.09
C GLY A 42 1.83 -10.23 12.42
N GLY A 43 2.99 -9.57 12.46
CA GLY A 43 3.75 -9.41 13.70
C GLY A 43 3.09 -8.41 14.67
N ASP A 44 3.61 -8.37 15.89
CA ASP A 44 3.13 -7.45 16.93
C ASP A 44 3.54 -5.99 16.69
N LEU A 45 4.63 -5.78 15.96
CA LEU A 45 5.20 -4.48 15.63
C LEU A 45 5.51 -4.38 14.14
N VAL A 46 5.26 -3.21 13.57
CA VAL A 46 5.65 -2.82 12.22
C VAL A 46 6.58 -1.61 12.32
N PHE A 47 7.75 -1.72 11.71
CA PHE A 47 8.76 -0.67 11.70
C PHE A 47 8.69 0.09 10.38
N SER A 48 8.42 1.40 10.46
CA SER A 48 8.55 2.32 9.34
C SER A 48 9.89 3.03 9.42
N LEU A 49 10.63 3.02 8.31
CA LEU A 49 11.93 3.69 8.22
C LEU A 49 11.77 5.13 7.77
N GLN A 50 12.79 5.94 8.02
CA GLN A 50 12.90 7.25 7.39
C GLN A 50 12.90 7.14 5.86
N PRO A 51 12.41 8.16 5.13
CA PRO A 51 12.44 8.18 3.67
C PRO A 51 13.85 7.94 3.13
N ASN A 52 13.97 7.20 2.04
CA ASN A 52 15.24 6.85 1.39
C ASN A 52 16.19 6.00 2.27
N CYS A 53 15.67 5.36 3.32
CA CYS A 53 16.43 4.40 4.11
C CYS A 53 16.05 2.96 3.73
N ILE A 54 17.06 2.08 3.68
CA ILE A 54 16.91 0.66 3.39
C ILE A 54 17.73 -0.16 4.39
N PHE A 55 17.17 -1.30 4.83
CA PHE A 55 17.95 -2.34 5.50
C PHE A 55 18.33 -3.40 4.45
N TYR A 56 19.43 -3.16 3.74
CA TYR A 56 19.91 -4.05 2.69
C TYR A 56 21.43 -4.14 2.66
N GLY A 57 21.94 -5.14 1.92
CA GLY A 57 23.37 -5.33 1.70
C GLY A 57 24.04 -4.17 0.95
N PRO A 58 25.36 -4.25 0.72
CA PRO A 58 26.17 -3.13 0.22
C PRO A 58 25.90 -2.70 -1.23
N TYR A 59 25.00 -3.37 -1.97
CA TYR A 59 24.77 -3.13 -3.39
C TYR A 59 23.28 -3.15 -3.72
N GLY A 60 22.85 -2.38 -4.73
CA GLY A 60 21.48 -2.43 -5.28
C GLY A 60 20.49 -1.51 -4.57
N SER A 61 19.20 -1.72 -4.87
CA SER A 61 18.05 -1.07 -4.26
C SER A 61 16.99 -2.11 -3.89
N THR A 62 16.03 -1.71 -3.07
CA THR A 62 14.86 -2.52 -2.72
C THR A 62 13.61 -1.63 -2.69
N HIS A 63 12.44 -2.26 -2.65
CA HIS A 63 11.14 -1.65 -2.40
C HIS A 63 10.53 -2.24 -1.12
N GLY A 64 9.39 -1.70 -0.69
CA GLY A 64 8.58 -2.25 0.41
C GLY A 64 8.24 -1.22 1.49
N SER A 65 8.64 0.04 1.30
CA SER A 65 8.15 1.15 2.11
C SER A 65 6.74 1.58 1.66
N GLY A 66 6.03 2.30 2.52
CA GLY A 66 4.75 2.91 2.17
C GLY A 66 4.86 4.27 1.48
N PHE A 67 6.07 4.70 1.10
CA PHE A 67 6.27 5.99 0.42
C PHE A 67 5.92 5.91 -1.06
N LEU A 68 5.60 7.07 -1.65
CA LEU A 68 5.16 7.18 -3.05
C LEU A 68 6.12 6.56 -4.06
N TYR A 69 7.44 6.57 -3.80
CA TYR A 69 8.41 5.96 -4.72
C TYR A 69 8.31 4.42 -4.80
N ASP A 70 7.68 3.77 -3.81
CA ASP A 70 7.42 2.33 -3.80
C ASP A 70 5.94 1.99 -4.10
N THR A 71 5.01 2.92 -3.85
CA THR A 71 3.56 2.66 -3.94
C THR A 71 2.89 3.24 -5.18
N HIS A 72 3.47 4.27 -5.81
CA HIS A 72 2.91 4.87 -7.02
C HIS A 72 3.36 4.08 -8.27
N VAL A 73 2.41 3.38 -8.88
CA VAL A 73 2.64 2.56 -10.08
C VAL A 73 1.81 3.08 -11.25
N PRO A 74 2.33 3.00 -12.49
CA PRO A 74 1.56 3.38 -13.68
C PRO A 74 0.48 2.35 -13.99
N PHE A 75 -0.66 2.83 -14.49
CA PHE A 75 -1.75 2.00 -14.99
C PHE A 75 -2.11 2.43 -16.41
N ILE A 76 -2.05 1.49 -17.37
CA ILE A 76 -2.28 1.75 -18.80
C ILE A 76 -3.24 0.68 -19.33
N LEU A 77 -4.33 1.12 -19.97
CA LEU A 77 -5.30 0.27 -20.66
C LEU A 77 -5.22 0.52 -22.18
N LEU A 78 -5.17 -0.57 -22.95
CA LEU A 78 -5.08 -0.54 -24.41
C LEU A 78 -6.07 -1.55 -25.01
N GLY A 79 -6.76 -1.19 -26.09
CA GLY A 79 -7.72 -2.08 -26.75
C GLY A 79 -8.43 -1.44 -27.94
N LEU A 80 -9.18 -2.25 -28.69
CA LEU A 80 -9.90 -1.84 -29.91
C LEU A 80 -11.01 -0.79 -29.65
N GLU A 81 -11.49 -0.71 -28.41
CA GLU A 81 -12.60 0.16 -27.99
C GLU A 81 -12.20 1.09 -26.83
N ILE A 82 -10.89 1.25 -26.59
CA ILE A 82 -10.37 2.15 -25.55
C ILE A 82 -9.91 3.44 -26.22
N GLU A 83 -10.68 4.52 -25.98
CA GLU A 83 -10.31 5.85 -26.45
C GLU A 83 -9.11 6.40 -25.68
N PRO A 84 -8.12 7.02 -26.37
CA PRO A 84 -6.97 7.62 -25.70
C PRO A 84 -7.40 8.72 -24.73
N SER A 85 -7.05 8.54 -23.46
CA SER A 85 -7.24 9.56 -22.43
C SER A 85 -6.22 9.38 -21.32
N GLU A 86 -6.09 10.40 -20.47
CA GLU A 86 -5.27 10.37 -19.26
C GLU A 86 -6.11 10.80 -18.06
N SER A 87 -5.77 10.27 -16.89
CA SER A 87 -6.34 10.68 -15.61
C SER A 87 -5.22 10.84 -14.59
N PHE A 88 -5.35 11.86 -13.75
CA PHE A 88 -4.49 12.11 -12.60
C PHE A 88 -5.20 11.74 -11.28
N GLU A 89 -6.36 11.12 -11.36
CA GLU A 89 -7.10 10.64 -10.20
C GLU A 89 -6.33 9.51 -9.52
N LYS A 90 -6.28 9.54 -8.19
CA LYS A 90 -5.69 8.46 -7.39
C LYS A 90 -6.62 7.25 -7.43
N ILE A 91 -6.15 6.16 -8.02
CA ILE A 91 -6.88 4.88 -8.08
C ILE A 91 -6.06 3.80 -7.36
N PRO A 92 -6.65 3.05 -6.42
CA PRO A 92 -5.95 1.94 -5.78
C PRO A 92 -5.79 0.76 -6.76
N VAL A 93 -4.70 0.01 -6.65
CA VAL A 93 -4.42 -1.16 -7.51
C VAL A 93 -5.56 -2.21 -7.44
N SER A 94 -6.23 -2.33 -6.30
CA SER A 94 -7.38 -3.22 -6.11
C SER A 94 -8.58 -2.87 -7.01
N ALA A 95 -8.73 -1.60 -7.42
CA ALA A 95 -9.84 -1.16 -8.29
C ALA A 95 -9.62 -1.51 -9.78
N ILE A 96 -8.42 -1.98 -10.17
CA ILE A 96 -8.14 -2.37 -11.56
C ILE A 96 -9.12 -3.44 -12.04
N VAL A 97 -9.44 -4.41 -11.18
CA VAL A 97 -10.35 -5.51 -11.54
C VAL A 97 -11.75 -5.00 -11.86
N ASP A 98 -12.23 -4.02 -11.12
CA ASP A 98 -13.54 -3.39 -11.33
C ASP A 98 -13.55 -2.55 -12.61
N LYS A 99 -12.45 -1.85 -12.93
CA LYS A 99 -12.34 -1.12 -14.20
C LYS A 99 -12.32 -2.03 -15.41
N VAL A 100 -11.66 -3.17 -15.31
CA VAL A 100 -11.69 -4.18 -16.39
C VAL A 100 -13.10 -4.77 -16.54
N ALA A 101 -13.79 -5.06 -15.43
CA ALA A 101 -15.17 -5.57 -15.46
C ALA A 101 -16.15 -4.56 -16.08
N GLU A 102 -16.06 -3.29 -15.69
CA GLU A 102 -16.86 -2.17 -16.23
C GLU A 102 -16.68 -2.06 -17.75
N LEU A 103 -15.43 -2.04 -18.23
CA LEU A 103 -15.12 -1.99 -19.66
C LEU A 103 -15.55 -3.25 -20.43
N SER A 104 -15.65 -4.38 -19.75
CA SER A 104 -16.07 -5.67 -20.34
C SER A 104 -17.58 -5.90 -20.28
N ASN A 105 -18.37 -4.91 -19.82
CA ASN A 105 -19.81 -5.04 -19.58
C ASN A 105 -20.17 -6.19 -18.62
N LEU A 106 -19.32 -6.45 -17.62
CA LEU A 106 -19.58 -7.43 -16.58
C LEU A 106 -20.23 -6.76 -15.37
N PRO A 107 -21.21 -7.42 -14.71
CA PRO A 107 -21.94 -6.82 -13.59
C PRO A 107 -21.07 -6.63 -12.33
N PHE A 108 -20.04 -7.46 -12.14
CA PHE A 108 -19.07 -7.37 -11.06
C PHE A 108 -17.84 -8.21 -11.40
N ALA A 109 -16.67 -7.86 -10.84
CA ALA A 109 -15.51 -8.73 -10.85
C ALA A 109 -15.62 -9.81 -9.74
N PRO A 110 -15.11 -11.04 -9.97
CA PRO A 110 -14.97 -12.01 -8.89
C PRO A 110 -14.11 -11.44 -7.75
N ASN A 111 -14.65 -11.41 -6.53
CA ASN A 111 -14.03 -10.81 -5.35
C ASN A 111 -13.87 -9.27 -5.41
N SER A 112 -14.66 -8.55 -6.21
CA SER A 112 -14.79 -7.11 -5.97
C SER A 112 -15.30 -6.88 -4.54
N LEU A 113 -14.77 -5.87 -3.87
CA LEU A 113 -15.36 -5.38 -2.64
C LEU A 113 -16.71 -4.77 -3.04
N ILE A 114 -17.77 -5.56 -2.94
CA ILE A 114 -19.14 -5.05 -3.03
C ILE A 114 -19.32 -4.15 -1.79
N HIS A 115 -19.17 -2.85 -1.99
CA HIS A 115 -19.59 -1.83 -1.02
C HIS A 115 -21.08 -1.54 -1.17
#